data_AF-A0A1E4NNC9-F1
#
_entry.id   AF-A0A1E4NNC9-F1
#
_cell.length_a   1.000
_cell.length_b   1.000
_cell.length_c   1.000
_cell.angle_alpha   90.00
_cell.angle_beta   90.00
_cell.angle_gamma   90.00
#
_symmetry.space_group_name_H-M   'P 1'
#
loop_
_entity.id
_entity.type
_entity.pdbx_description
1 polymer ?
#
loop_
_entity_poly.entity_id
_entity_poly.type
_entity_poly.pdbx_seq_one_letter_code
_entity_poly.pdbx_strand_id
1 'polypeptide(L)'
;MIDPRFAGIERLYGAGCVARLARARVAVIGLGGVGSWAAEALARSGVGGLTLIDADEVCVSNTNRQLHALASTLGHSKVGVMTERLRAINPAAQVQPIERFVTPATLAELLDQGFDLVLDACDAFRVKVEVTAWCRRRKLPLIVCGSAGGRTDPTQIRVRDLSRTEHDALLSLMRRKLRQEFGFPSNPDRYFGVPAVYSLQNVRYPQTDGSVCGTRPDGNDAMRLGCEGGLGAATHVTAAFGFAAVGRALEMLLKPQA
;
A
#
# COMPACT_ATOMS: atom_id res chain seq x y z
N MET A 1 27.61 14.19 -8.37
CA MET A 1 27.78 13.98 -6.92
C MET A 1 26.44 13.53 -6.36
N ILE A 2 26.43 12.57 -5.46
CA ILE A 2 25.19 11.99 -4.92
C ILE A 2 24.71 12.85 -3.77
N ASP A 3 23.40 13.13 -3.75
CA ASP A 3 22.79 13.93 -2.70
C ASP A 3 23.10 13.29 -1.34
N PRO A 4 23.75 14.02 -0.39
CA PRO A 4 24.09 13.48 0.92
C PRO A 4 22.91 12.88 1.67
N ARG A 5 21.66 13.34 1.41
CA ARG A 5 20.43 12.76 1.97
C ARG A 5 20.30 11.26 1.70
N PHE A 6 20.78 10.79 0.55
CA PHE A 6 20.61 9.41 0.09
C PHE A 6 21.92 8.62 0.02
N ALA A 7 23.04 9.17 0.51
CA ALA A 7 24.32 8.46 0.55
C ALA A 7 24.23 7.13 1.34
N GLY A 8 23.37 7.06 2.36
CA GLY A 8 23.10 5.83 3.10
C GLY A 8 22.39 4.75 2.26
N ILE A 9 21.48 5.17 1.37
CA ILE A 9 20.80 4.26 0.43
C ILE A 9 21.81 3.70 -0.56
N GLU A 10 22.73 4.52 -1.07
CA GLU A 10 23.76 4.03 -1.99
C GLU A 10 24.71 3.03 -1.35
N ARG A 11 25.18 3.30 -0.12
CA ARG A 11 26.04 2.35 0.60
C ARG A 11 25.33 1.00 0.86
N LEU A 12 24.00 1.02 0.97
CA LEU A 12 23.21 -0.19 1.23
C LEU A 12 22.89 -0.98 -0.05
N TYR A 13 22.43 -0.30 -1.11
CA TYR A 13 21.93 -0.94 -2.34
C TYR A 13 22.92 -0.92 -3.52
N GLY A 14 24.11 -0.35 -3.32
CA GLY A 14 25.19 -0.34 -4.28
C GLY A 14 25.25 0.91 -5.17
N ALA A 15 26.40 1.12 -5.79
CA ALA A 15 26.69 2.29 -6.60
C ALA A 15 25.65 2.50 -7.73
N GLY A 16 25.18 3.73 -7.88
CA GLY A 16 24.23 4.11 -8.93
C GLY A 16 22.76 3.76 -8.64
N CYS A 17 22.44 3.06 -7.55
CA CYS A 17 21.05 2.76 -7.20
C CYS A 17 20.23 4.05 -6.97
N VAL A 18 20.81 5.07 -6.31
CA VAL A 18 20.13 6.34 -6.04
C VAL A 18 19.79 7.07 -7.34
N ALA A 19 20.70 7.08 -8.32
CA ALA A 19 20.45 7.69 -9.62
C ALA A 19 19.33 6.98 -10.40
N ARG A 20 19.19 5.66 -10.22
CA ARG A 20 18.09 4.89 -10.80
C ARG A 20 16.76 5.17 -10.09
N LEU A 21 16.74 5.16 -8.76
CA LEU A 21 15.55 5.49 -7.96
C LEU A 21 15.08 6.93 -8.21
N ALA A 22 16.01 7.87 -8.39
CA ALA A 22 15.69 9.26 -8.72
C ALA A 22 14.98 9.42 -10.08
N ARG A 23 15.04 8.42 -10.96
CA ARG A 23 14.31 8.39 -12.24
C ARG A 23 13.01 7.59 -12.17
N ALA A 24 12.84 6.77 -11.12
CA ALA A 24 11.69 5.92 -10.96
C ALA A 24 10.42 6.71 -10.63
N ARG A 25 9.30 6.29 -11.22
CA ARG A 25 7.96 6.86 -11.04
C ARG A 25 7.04 5.83 -10.40
N VAL A 26 6.60 6.11 -9.17
CA VAL A 26 5.74 5.20 -8.39
C VAL A 26 4.40 5.85 -8.09
N ALA A 27 3.32 5.14 -8.38
CA ALA A 27 1.97 5.52 -7.94
C ALA A 27 1.64 4.82 -6.62
N VAL A 28 1.19 5.57 -5.61
CA VAL A 28 0.70 5.04 -4.34
C VAL A 28 -0.81 5.29 -4.26
N ILE A 29 -1.59 4.21 -4.28
CA ILE A 29 -3.05 4.26 -4.19
C ILE A 29 -3.47 4.03 -2.74
N GLY A 30 -4.17 5.00 -2.17
CA GLY A 30 -4.55 5.03 -0.76
C GLY A 30 -3.42 5.50 0.14
N LEU A 31 -3.65 6.57 0.90
CA LEU A 31 -2.76 7.18 1.88
C LEU A 31 -3.24 6.93 3.31
N GLY A 32 -3.83 5.75 3.55
CA GLY A 32 -4.25 5.32 4.88
C GLY A 32 -3.09 4.86 5.78
N GLY A 33 -3.39 3.90 6.68
CA GLY A 33 -2.43 3.38 7.64
C GLY A 33 -1.25 2.62 7.05
N VAL A 34 -1.32 2.20 5.78
CA VAL A 34 -0.20 1.54 5.07
C VAL A 34 0.46 2.50 4.09
N GLY A 35 -0.33 3.12 3.22
CA GLY A 35 0.20 3.92 2.12
C GLY A 35 0.89 5.21 2.53
N SER A 36 0.48 5.85 3.65
CA SER A 36 1.18 7.04 4.15
C SER A 36 2.63 6.74 4.54
N TRP A 37 2.89 5.60 5.20
CA TRP A 37 4.24 5.13 5.53
C TRP A 37 5.01 4.61 4.32
N ALA A 38 4.32 3.99 3.36
CA ALA A 38 4.95 3.56 2.12
C ALA A 38 5.46 4.77 1.30
N ALA A 39 4.64 5.81 1.15
CA ALA A 39 5.01 7.04 0.45
C ALA A 39 6.20 7.75 1.13
N GLU A 40 6.19 7.84 2.46
CA GLU A 40 7.31 8.33 3.27
C GLU A 40 8.60 7.55 3.00
N ALA A 41 8.54 6.22 3.06
CA ALA A 41 9.71 5.37 2.88
C ALA A 41 10.25 5.42 1.44
N LEU A 42 9.39 5.54 0.43
CA LEU A 42 9.82 5.76 -0.96
C LEU A 42 10.57 7.09 -1.12
N ALA A 43 10.04 8.18 -0.58
CA ALA A 43 10.72 9.48 -0.63
C ALA A 43 12.07 9.46 0.10
N ARG A 44 12.13 8.83 1.29
CA ARG A 44 13.37 8.65 2.06
C ARG A 44 14.37 7.71 1.39
N SER A 45 13.93 6.90 0.42
CA SER A 45 14.78 6.03 -0.40
C SER A 45 15.30 6.73 -1.67
N GLY A 46 14.91 7.98 -1.91
CA GLY A 46 15.34 8.74 -3.09
C GLY A 46 14.55 8.43 -4.36
N VAL A 47 13.34 7.87 -4.24
CA VAL A 47 12.42 7.76 -5.40
C VAL A 47 12.05 9.15 -5.89
N GLY A 48 12.27 9.41 -7.19
CA GLY A 48 12.18 10.75 -7.75
C GLY A 48 10.78 11.17 -8.19
N GLY A 49 9.94 10.24 -8.65
CA GLY A 49 8.56 10.51 -9.04
C GLY A 49 7.56 9.78 -8.15
N LEU A 50 6.69 10.53 -7.47
CA LEU A 50 5.65 9.98 -6.60
C LEU A 50 4.29 10.58 -6.96
N THR A 51 3.37 9.74 -7.43
CA THR A 51 1.97 10.13 -7.61
C THR A 51 1.14 9.54 -6.49
N LEU A 52 0.48 10.41 -5.72
CA LEU A 52 -0.31 10.03 -4.56
C LEU A 52 -1.80 10.11 -4.90
N ILE A 53 -2.54 9.01 -4.75
CA ILE A 53 -3.95 8.92 -5.16
C ILE A 53 -4.80 8.56 -3.94
N ASP A 54 -5.52 9.54 -3.40
CA ASP A 54 -6.46 9.39 -2.30
C ASP A 54 -7.41 10.60 -2.30
N ALA A 55 -8.70 10.42 -1.98
CA ALA A 55 -9.68 11.51 -1.97
C ALA A 55 -10.16 11.87 -0.55
N ASP A 56 -9.64 11.21 0.48
CA ASP A 56 -10.04 11.46 1.85
C ASP A 56 -9.27 12.65 2.47
N GLU A 57 -9.87 13.19 3.51
CA GLU A 57 -9.25 14.13 4.45
C GLU A 57 -8.69 13.40 5.68
N VAL A 58 -7.77 14.07 6.37
CA VAL A 58 -7.21 13.60 7.64
C VAL A 58 -8.28 13.68 8.73
N CYS A 59 -8.60 12.55 9.35
CA CYS A 59 -9.55 12.47 10.47
C CYS A 59 -8.84 12.16 11.80
N VAL A 60 -9.38 12.63 12.93
CA VAL A 60 -8.84 12.34 14.27
C VAL A 60 -8.75 10.83 14.55
N SER A 61 -9.66 10.02 14.01
CA SER A 61 -9.65 8.57 14.14
C SER A 61 -8.47 7.90 13.41
N ASN A 62 -7.70 8.65 12.64
CA ASN A 62 -6.53 8.17 11.90
C ASN A 62 -5.25 8.18 12.74
N THR A 63 -5.22 8.92 13.86
CA THR A 63 -4.03 9.14 14.71
C THR A 63 -3.34 7.86 15.19
N ASN A 64 -4.09 6.77 15.38
CA ASN A 64 -3.53 5.50 15.83
C ASN A 64 -2.66 4.76 14.79
N ARG A 65 -2.66 5.20 13.51
CA ARG A 65 -2.05 4.42 12.41
C ARG A 65 -1.55 5.20 11.20
N GLN A 66 -1.95 6.46 10.98
CA GLN A 66 -1.61 7.20 9.76
C GLN A 66 -0.58 8.30 10.06
N LEU A 67 0.48 8.36 9.26
CA LEU A 67 1.62 9.25 9.48
C LEU A 67 1.24 10.74 9.48
N HIS A 68 0.28 11.13 8.63
CA HIS A 68 -0.14 12.52 8.43
C HIS A 68 -1.20 12.99 9.43
N ALA A 69 -1.65 12.14 10.36
CA ALA A 69 -2.72 12.45 11.30
C ALA A 69 -2.19 13.16 12.57
N LEU A 70 -2.01 14.48 12.45
CA LEU A 70 -1.58 15.38 13.52
C LEU A 70 -2.71 16.36 13.85
N ALA A 71 -2.69 16.93 15.05
CA ALA A 71 -3.68 17.94 15.45
C ALA A 71 -3.75 19.13 14.46
N SER A 72 -2.61 19.51 13.89
CA SER A 72 -2.48 20.62 12.94
C SER A 72 -2.93 20.29 11.51
N THR A 73 -3.24 19.03 11.19
CA THR A 73 -3.55 18.59 9.82
C THR A 73 -4.95 18.01 9.69
N LEU A 74 -5.73 17.95 10.78
CA LEU A 74 -7.12 17.47 10.76
C LEU A 74 -7.96 18.31 9.79
N GLY A 75 -8.77 17.63 8.96
CA GLY A 75 -9.62 18.26 7.94
C GLY A 75 -8.88 18.71 6.68
N HIS A 76 -7.56 18.56 6.59
CA HIS A 76 -6.83 18.79 5.34
C HIS A 76 -6.86 17.52 4.47
N SER A 77 -6.72 17.67 3.15
CA SER A 77 -6.65 16.50 2.27
C SER A 77 -5.40 15.66 2.54
N LYS A 78 -5.54 14.33 2.58
CA LYS A 78 -4.42 13.43 2.87
C LYS A 78 -3.30 13.57 1.84
N VAL A 79 -3.66 13.71 0.56
CA VAL A 79 -2.71 13.91 -0.54
C VAL A 79 -1.97 15.23 -0.42
N GLY A 80 -2.63 16.31 0.03
CA GLY A 80 -1.99 17.61 0.23
C GLY A 80 -0.94 17.56 1.34
N VAL A 81 -1.33 17.10 2.53
CA VAL A 81 -0.43 16.99 3.70
C VAL A 81 0.77 16.11 3.40
N MET A 82 0.55 14.96 2.75
CA MET A 82 1.65 14.08 2.36
C MET A 82 2.52 14.73 1.28
N THR A 83 1.95 15.42 0.30
CA THR A 83 2.75 16.09 -0.75
C THR A 83 3.73 17.09 -0.16
N GLU A 84 3.28 17.96 0.75
CA GLU A 84 4.14 18.93 1.44
C GLU A 84 5.25 18.23 2.21
N ARG A 85 4.89 17.18 2.96
CA ARG A 85 5.84 16.38 3.74
C ARG A 85 6.91 15.73 2.86
N LEU A 86 6.52 15.09 1.76
CA LEU A 86 7.47 14.38 0.89
C LEU A 86 8.40 15.36 0.15
N ARG A 87 7.91 16.54 -0.24
CA ARG A 87 8.74 17.62 -0.80
C ARG A 87 9.73 18.18 0.23
N ALA A 88 9.34 18.26 1.50
CA ALA A 88 10.26 18.65 2.57
C ALA A 88 11.37 17.61 2.81
N ILE A 89 11.09 16.32 2.57
CA ILE A 89 12.09 15.24 2.65
C ILE A 89 13.04 15.28 1.45
N ASN A 90 12.50 15.40 0.25
CA ASN A 90 13.26 15.43 -1.00
C ASN A 90 12.75 16.57 -1.91
N PRO A 91 13.36 17.77 -1.85
CA PRO A 91 12.94 18.89 -2.68
C PRO A 91 13.09 18.66 -4.20
N ALA A 92 13.91 17.68 -4.60
CA ALA A 92 14.08 17.30 -6.00
C ALA A 92 13.02 16.29 -6.48
N ALA A 93 12.23 15.69 -5.57
CA ALA A 93 11.19 14.76 -5.96
C ALA A 93 10.00 15.47 -6.62
N GLN A 94 9.54 14.93 -7.74
CA GLN A 94 8.28 15.30 -8.37
C GLN A 94 7.16 14.56 -7.66
N VAL A 95 6.46 15.27 -6.78
CA VAL A 95 5.31 14.73 -6.04
C VAL A 95 4.02 15.31 -6.62
N GLN A 96 3.15 14.45 -7.14
CA GLN A 96 1.88 14.78 -7.75
C GLN A 96 0.72 14.28 -6.88
N PRO A 97 -0.03 15.18 -6.20
CA PRO A 97 -1.27 14.81 -5.54
C PRO A 97 -2.39 14.62 -6.55
N ILE A 98 -3.19 13.56 -6.39
CA ILE A 98 -4.45 13.34 -7.10
C ILE A 98 -5.53 13.07 -6.07
N GLU A 99 -6.39 14.07 -5.85
CA GLU A 99 -7.48 14.03 -4.87
C GLU A 99 -8.72 13.34 -5.45
N ARG A 100 -8.59 12.06 -5.83
CA ARG A 100 -9.65 11.26 -6.46
C ARG A 100 -9.61 9.81 -6.04
N PHE A 101 -10.79 9.19 -5.96
CA PHE A 101 -10.89 7.74 -5.82
C PHE A 101 -10.55 7.04 -7.14
N VAL A 102 -9.85 5.92 -7.02
CA VAL A 102 -9.70 4.98 -8.13
C VAL A 102 -10.99 4.20 -8.29
N THR A 103 -11.54 4.20 -9.50
CA THR A 103 -12.75 3.49 -9.89
C THR A 103 -12.51 2.85 -11.25
N PRO A 104 -13.34 1.88 -11.69
CA PRO A 104 -13.21 1.31 -13.04
C PRO A 104 -13.17 2.37 -14.15
N ALA A 105 -13.92 3.47 -14.00
CA ALA A 105 -13.97 4.56 -14.97
C ALA A 105 -12.72 5.46 -14.96
N THR A 106 -11.97 5.51 -13.86
CA THR A 106 -10.81 6.41 -13.70
C THR A 106 -9.47 5.70 -13.85
N LEU A 107 -9.44 4.36 -13.93
CA LEU A 107 -8.20 3.57 -14.03
C LEU A 107 -7.28 4.02 -15.18
N ALA A 108 -7.85 4.24 -16.37
CA ALA A 108 -7.06 4.64 -17.54
C ALA A 108 -6.38 5.99 -17.31
N GLU A 109 -7.17 6.99 -16.93
CA GLU A 109 -6.69 8.34 -16.66
C GLU A 109 -5.63 8.35 -15.54
N LEU A 110 -5.85 7.57 -14.48
CA LEU A 110 -5.03 7.60 -13.29
C LEU A 110 -3.76 6.75 -13.38
N LEU A 111 -3.76 5.64 -14.14
CA LEU A 111 -2.66 4.68 -14.16
C LEU A 111 -1.89 4.60 -15.49
N ASP A 112 -2.44 5.10 -16.60
CA ASP A 112 -1.72 5.15 -17.89
C ASP A 112 -0.83 6.41 -17.99
N GLN A 113 -0.01 6.66 -16.97
CA GLN A 113 0.89 7.83 -16.85
C GLN A 113 2.39 7.47 -16.86
N GLY A 114 2.72 6.26 -17.34
CA GLY A 114 4.10 5.77 -17.43
C GLY A 114 4.76 5.55 -16.07
N PHE A 115 4.07 4.86 -15.17
CA PHE A 115 4.66 4.43 -13.88
C PHE A 115 5.56 3.21 -14.07
N ASP A 116 6.65 3.15 -13.31
CA ASP A 116 7.51 1.97 -13.21
C ASP A 116 6.93 0.95 -12.22
N LEU A 117 6.09 1.42 -11.28
CA LEU A 117 5.47 0.60 -10.25
C LEU A 117 4.20 1.26 -9.70
N VAL A 118 3.19 0.44 -9.42
CA VAL A 118 2.02 0.81 -8.61
C VAL A 118 2.10 0.09 -7.26
N LEU A 119 1.81 0.82 -6.18
CA LEU A 119 1.64 0.27 -4.85
C LEU A 119 0.19 0.50 -4.41
N ASP A 120 -0.57 -0.60 -4.33
CA ASP A 120 -1.95 -0.59 -3.87
C ASP A 120 -2.02 -0.79 -2.34
N ALA A 121 -2.33 0.30 -1.64
CA ALA A 121 -2.58 0.35 -0.21
C ALA A 121 -4.01 0.83 0.13
N CYS A 122 -4.95 0.83 -0.83
CA CYS A 122 -6.35 1.15 -0.55
C CYS A 122 -7.01 0.02 0.27
N ASP A 123 -8.16 0.26 0.87
CA ASP A 123 -8.94 -0.72 1.63
C ASP A 123 -10.20 -1.19 0.88
N ALA A 124 -10.59 -0.48 -0.18
CA ALA A 124 -11.74 -0.82 -1.00
C ALA A 124 -11.51 -2.08 -1.84
N PHE A 125 -12.15 -3.19 -1.45
CA PHE A 125 -12.05 -4.50 -2.11
C PHE A 125 -12.20 -4.43 -3.65
N ARG A 126 -13.24 -3.75 -4.14
CA ARG A 126 -13.50 -3.64 -5.58
C ARG A 126 -12.35 -2.94 -6.30
N VAL A 127 -11.83 -1.85 -5.73
CA VAL A 127 -10.71 -1.09 -6.30
C VAL A 127 -9.48 -1.97 -6.41
N LYS A 128 -9.13 -2.71 -5.34
CA LYS A 128 -7.98 -3.62 -5.37
C LYS A 128 -8.04 -4.64 -6.50
N VAL A 129 -9.19 -5.28 -6.70
CA VAL A 129 -9.39 -6.28 -7.76
C VAL A 129 -9.19 -5.65 -9.14
N GLU A 130 -9.83 -4.50 -9.37
CA GLU A 130 -9.81 -3.83 -10.67
C GLU A 130 -8.41 -3.28 -11.00
N VAL A 131 -7.72 -2.65 -10.03
CA VAL A 131 -6.31 -2.22 -10.18
C VAL A 131 -5.41 -3.42 -10.47
N THR A 132 -5.59 -4.53 -9.76
CA THR A 132 -4.78 -5.74 -9.97
C THR A 132 -4.96 -6.30 -11.38
N ALA A 133 -6.21 -6.40 -11.84
CA ALA A 133 -6.50 -6.86 -13.19
C ALA A 133 -5.97 -5.88 -14.26
N TRP A 134 -6.14 -4.58 -14.03
CA TRP A 134 -5.67 -3.51 -14.92
C TRP A 134 -4.15 -3.57 -15.13
N CYS A 135 -3.40 -3.57 -14.03
CA CYS A 135 -1.95 -3.56 -14.06
C CYS A 135 -1.40 -4.84 -14.71
N ARG A 136 -1.96 -6.00 -14.34
CA ARG A 136 -1.57 -7.31 -14.90
C ARG A 136 -1.77 -7.38 -16.41
N ARG A 137 -2.88 -6.85 -16.94
CA ARG A 137 -3.14 -6.81 -18.39
C ARG A 137 -2.15 -5.92 -19.16
N ARG A 138 -1.67 -4.85 -18.53
CA ARG A 138 -0.73 -3.88 -19.10
C ARG A 138 0.74 -4.19 -18.82
N LYS A 139 1.02 -5.28 -18.09
CA LYS A 139 2.36 -5.59 -17.57
C LYS A 139 2.95 -4.44 -16.74
N LEU A 140 2.08 -3.62 -16.13
CA LEU A 140 2.48 -2.58 -15.21
C LEU A 140 2.80 -3.25 -13.86
N PRO A 141 4.04 -3.14 -13.36
CA PRO A 141 4.40 -3.76 -12.08
C PRO A 141 3.52 -3.25 -10.95
N LEU A 142 3.05 -4.16 -10.09
CA LEU A 142 2.13 -3.86 -9.00
C LEU A 142 2.53 -4.62 -7.74
N ILE A 143 2.44 -3.95 -6.59
CA ILE A 143 2.45 -4.58 -5.26
C ILE A 143 1.12 -4.30 -4.57
N VAL A 144 0.52 -5.33 -3.97
CA VAL A 144 -0.76 -5.22 -3.26
C VAL A 144 -0.56 -5.40 -1.76
N CYS A 145 -1.14 -4.51 -0.95
CA CYS A 145 -1.17 -4.69 0.51
C CYS A 145 -2.50 -5.33 0.94
N GLY A 146 -2.41 -6.35 1.80
CA GLY A 146 -3.54 -6.96 2.50
C GLY A 146 -4.01 -6.16 3.72
N SER A 147 -4.84 -6.78 4.57
CA SER A 147 -5.54 -6.09 5.66
C SER A 147 -4.68 -5.95 6.92
N ALA A 148 -3.91 -4.87 7.09
CA ALA A 148 -3.07 -4.70 8.28
C ALA A 148 -3.83 -4.60 9.64
N GLY A 149 -5.14 -4.35 9.62
CA GLY A 149 -5.98 -4.28 10.83
C GLY A 149 -6.18 -5.62 11.54
N GLY A 150 -6.51 -5.56 12.83
CA GLY A 150 -6.76 -6.70 13.72
C GLY A 150 -5.49 -7.48 14.07
N ARG A 151 -4.32 -6.88 13.88
CA ARG A 151 -3.01 -7.51 14.05
C ARG A 151 -2.13 -6.67 14.97
N THR A 152 -1.21 -7.33 15.66
CA THR A 152 -0.34 -6.73 16.68
C THR A 152 1.13 -7.09 16.51
N ASP A 153 1.45 -8.16 15.77
CA ASP A 153 2.81 -8.66 15.63
C ASP A 153 3.37 -8.33 14.22
N PRO A 154 4.26 -7.33 14.11
CA PRO A 154 4.86 -6.97 12.83
C PRO A 154 5.88 -8.00 12.31
N THR A 155 6.39 -8.90 13.16
CA THR A 155 7.39 -9.89 12.76
C THR A 155 6.84 -11.01 11.88
N GLN A 156 5.50 -11.14 11.83
CA GLN A 156 4.78 -12.12 11.01
C GLN A 156 4.42 -11.60 9.61
N ILE A 157 4.84 -10.38 9.26
CA ILE A 157 4.61 -9.80 7.94
C ILE A 157 5.48 -10.54 6.90
N ARG A 158 4.89 -10.86 5.74
CA ARG A 158 5.51 -11.58 4.64
C ARG A 158 5.15 -10.92 3.31
N VAL A 159 6.02 -11.10 2.32
CA VAL A 159 5.76 -10.72 0.93
C VAL A 159 5.86 -11.97 0.06
N ARG A 160 4.74 -12.41 -0.52
CA ARG A 160 4.68 -13.55 -1.45
C ARG A 160 3.82 -13.18 -2.65
N ASP A 161 3.76 -14.05 -3.66
CA ASP A 161 2.77 -13.87 -4.73
C ASP A 161 1.35 -13.89 -4.15
N LEU A 162 0.48 -13.03 -4.69
CA LEU A 162 -0.91 -12.89 -4.27
C LEU A 162 -1.62 -14.24 -4.25
N SER A 163 -1.31 -15.16 -5.17
CA SER A 163 -1.90 -16.51 -5.22
C SER A 163 -1.58 -17.39 -4.01
N ARG A 164 -0.52 -17.07 -3.25
CA ARG A 164 0.01 -17.81 -2.10
C ARG A 164 -0.27 -17.18 -0.75
N THR A 165 -1.07 -16.13 -0.71
CA THR A 165 -1.39 -15.45 0.55
C THR A 165 -2.40 -16.25 1.38
N GLU A 166 -2.28 -16.15 2.70
CA GLU A 166 -3.00 -16.94 3.71
C GLU A 166 -3.29 -16.06 4.93
N HIS A 167 -4.17 -16.48 5.83
CA HIS A 167 -4.58 -15.71 7.03
C HIS A 167 -5.10 -14.27 6.75
N ASP A 168 -5.51 -13.98 5.50
CA ASP A 168 -6.02 -12.68 5.08
C ASP A 168 -7.29 -12.85 4.25
N ALA A 169 -8.43 -12.50 4.85
CA ALA A 169 -9.74 -12.65 4.23
C ALA A 169 -9.89 -11.75 2.99
N LEU A 170 -9.39 -10.51 3.05
CA LEU A 170 -9.45 -9.56 1.94
C LEU A 170 -8.73 -10.14 0.71
N LEU A 171 -7.49 -10.60 0.89
CA LEU A 171 -6.72 -11.19 -0.21
C LEU A 171 -7.33 -12.52 -0.70
N SER A 172 -7.94 -13.30 0.19
CA SER A 172 -8.67 -14.52 -0.20
C SER A 172 -9.86 -14.21 -1.12
N LEU A 173 -10.68 -13.22 -0.77
CA LEU A 173 -11.77 -12.73 -1.60
C LEU A 173 -11.25 -12.22 -2.95
N MET A 174 -10.13 -11.50 -2.95
CA MET A 174 -9.53 -10.96 -4.17
C MET A 174 -9.09 -12.08 -5.09
N ARG A 175 -8.36 -13.08 -4.58
CA ARG A 175 -7.94 -14.24 -5.38
C ARG A 175 -9.11 -14.93 -6.06
N ARG A 176 -10.21 -15.12 -5.32
CA ARG A 176 -11.42 -15.75 -5.86
C ARG A 176 -12.02 -14.94 -7.01
N LYS A 177 -12.23 -13.63 -6.80
CA LYS A 177 -12.79 -12.72 -7.81
C LYS A 177 -11.92 -12.62 -9.06
N LEU A 178 -10.60 -12.51 -8.88
CA LEU A 178 -9.62 -12.45 -9.98
C LEU A 178 -9.64 -13.72 -10.85
N ARG A 179 -9.80 -14.91 -10.26
CA ARG A 179 -9.95 -16.17 -11.00
C ARG A 179 -11.28 -16.23 -11.76
N GLN A 180 -12.37 -15.84 -11.11
CA GLN A 180 -13.72 -15.93 -11.67
C GLN A 180 -13.93 -14.97 -12.84
N GLU A 181 -13.40 -13.75 -12.76
CA GLU A 181 -13.80 -12.66 -13.68
C GLU A 181 -12.66 -12.11 -14.53
N PHE A 182 -11.40 -12.33 -14.14
CA PHE A 182 -10.26 -11.68 -14.78
C PHE A 182 -9.24 -12.67 -15.35
N GLY A 183 -9.58 -13.95 -15.42
CA GLY A 183 -8.74 -14.99 -16.04
C GLY A 183 -7.39 -15.18 -15.35
N PHE A 184 -7.35 -14.98 -14.02
CA PHE A 184 -6.19 -15.38 -13.23
C PHE A 184 -6.18 -16.91 -13.05
N PRO A 185 -4.99 -17.55 -12.97
CA PRO A 185 -4.91 -19.00 -12.97
C PRO A 185 -5.56 -19.62 -11.72
N SER A 186 -6.34 -20.66 -11.94
CA SER A 186 -6.88 -21.50 -10.85
C SER A 186 -5.96 -22.66 -10.49
N ASN A 187 -5.04 -23.05 -11.38
CA ASN A 187 -4.05 -24.09 -11.12
C ASN A 187 -3.14 -23.66 -9.93
N PRO A 188 -3.07 -24.46 -8.84
CA PRO A 188 -2.18 -24.19 -7.71
C PRO A 188 -0.71 -24.02 -8.09
N ASP A 189 -0.21 -24.57 -9.19
CA ASP A 189 1.19 -24.48 -9.58
C ASP A 189 1.55 -23.16 -10.29
N ARG A 190 0.55 -22.35 -10.64
CA ARG A 190 0.74 -21.07 -11.35
C ARG A 190 0.60 -19.87 -10.42
N TYR A 191 1.54 -18.95 -10.55
CA TYR A 191 1.53 -17.67 -9.84
C TYR A 191 0.71 -16.61 -10.56
N PHE A 192 0.22 -15.63 -9.81
CA PHE A 192 -0.47 -14.47 -10.37
C PHE A 192 0.53 -13.47 -10.99
N GLY A 193 1.77 -13.49 -10.51
CA GLY A 193 2.81 -12.53 -10.88
C GLY A 193 2.63 -11.19 -10.16
N VAL A 194 1.98 -11.17 -9.00
CA VAL A 194 1.64 -9.96 -8.24
C VAL A 194 2.12 -10.13 -6.81
N PRO A 195 3.22 -9.51 -6.39
CA PRO A 195 3.63 -9.51 -4.99
C PRO A 195 2.55 -8.91 -4.09
N ALA A 196 2.31 -9.56 -2.96
CA ALA A 196 1.34 -9.14 -1.96
C ALA A 196 1.96 -9.18 -0.56
N VAL A 197 1.74 -8.10 0.20
CA VAL A 197 2.16 -7.96 1.59
C VAL A 197 1.01 -8.38 2.49
N TYR A 198 1.27 -9.34 3.38
CA TYR A 198 0.27 -9.89 4.30
C TYR A 198 0.94 -10.34 5.61
N SER A 199 0.16 -10.78 6.59
CA SER A 199 0.68 -11.30 7.86
C SER A 199 0.17 -12.73 8.09
N LEU A 200 1.01 -13.57 8.67
CA LEU A 200 0.63 -14.90 9.16
C LEU A 200 -0.18 -14.84 10.45
N GLN A 201 -0.21 -13.69 11.12
CA GLN A 201 -1.02 -13.52 12.33
C GLN A 201 -2.50 -13.50 11.97
N ASN A 202 -3.26 -14.39 12.59
CA ASN A 202 -4.72 -14.38 12.53
C ASN A 202 -5.29 -13.04 13.03
N VAL A 203 -6.36 -12.60 12.37
CA VAL A 203 -7.07 -11.37 12.73
C VAL A 203 -7.73 -11.53 14.09
N ARG A 204 -7.58 -10.51 14.94
CA ARG A 204 -8.30 -10.36 16.19
C ARG A 204 -9.45 -9.37 16.01
N TYR A 205 -10.62 -9.72 16.54
CA TYR A 205 -11.86 -8.97 16.40
C TYR A 205 -12.29 -8.39 17.75
N PRO A 206 -12.69 -7.11 17.80
CA PRO A 206 -13.32 -6.54 18.98
C PRO A 206 -14.69 -7.20 19.22
N GLN A 207 -15.01 -7.40 20.49
CA GLN A 207 -16.27 -7.99 20.95
C GLN A 207 -17.14 -6.91 21.61
N THR A 208 -18.44 -7.20 21.78
CA THR A 208 -19.40 -6.28 22.39
C THR A 208 -19.12 -5.99 23.86
N ASP A 209 -18.45 -6.91 24.56
CA ASP A 209 -18.00 -6.76 25.95
C ASP A 209 -16.68 -5.96 26.09
N GLY A 210 -16.14 -5.46 24.98
CA GLY A 210 -14.87 -4.73 24.92
C GLY A 210 -13.62 -5.61 24.88
N SER A 211 -13.75 -6.94 24.97
CA SER A 211 -12.65 -7.87 24.79
C SER A 211 -12.23 -8.00 23.32
N VAL A 212 -11.06 -8.61 23.06
CA VAL A 212 -10.51 -8.78 21.72
C VAL A 212 -9.96 -10.19 21.54
N CYS A 213 -10.59 -10.99 20.67
CA CYS A 213 -10.28 -12.42 20.48
C CYS A 213 -10.20 -12.80 18.99
N GLY A 214 -9.87 -14.06 18.69
CA GLY A 214 -9.76 -14.57 17.30
C GLY A 214 -11.10 -14.91 16.64
N THR A 215 -12.19 -14.89 17.40
CA THR A 215 -13.53 -15.26 16.92
C THR A 215 -14.20 -14.04 16.33
N ARG A 216 -14.68 -14.17 15.09
CA ARG A 216 -15.45 -13.12 14.43
C ARG A 216 -16.83 -13.01 15.09
N PRO A 217 -17.30 -11.81 15.46
CA PRO A 217 -18.64 -11.63 16.03
C PRO A 217 -19.74 -12.07 15.06
N ASP A 218 -20.84 -12.61 15.62
CA ASP A 218 -22.04 -12.97 14.86
C ASP A 218 -22.84 -11.71 14.47
N GLY A 219 -23.10 -11.50 13.17
CA GLY A 219 -23.94 -10.41 12.67
C GLY A 219 -23.44 -9.72 11.38
N ASN A 220 -24.34 -9.01 10.70
CA ASN A 220 -24.08 -8.33 9.42
C ASN A 220 -23.11 -7.12 9.52
N ASP A 221 -22.82 -6.63 10.74
CA ASP A 221 -21.81 -5.59 10.98
C ASP A 221 -20.38 -6.10 10.83
N ALA A 222 -20.18 -7.43 10.77
CA ALA A 222 -18.88 -8.06 10.67
C ALA A 222 -18.09 -7.73 9.38
N MET A 223 -18.70 -7.03 8.41
CA MET A 223 -18.08 -6.65 7.13
C MET A 223 -17.91 -5.14 6.91
N ARG A 224 -18.21 -4.31 7.91
CA ARG A 224 -17.96 -2.86 7.81
C ARG A 224 -16.48 -2.57 8.10
N LEU A 225 -15.69 -2.39 7.04
CA LEU A 225 -14.35 -1.77 7.10
C LEU A 225 -14.38 -0.27 7.45
N GLY A 226 -15.52 0.25 7.92
CA GLY A 226 -15.69 1.66 8.29
C GLY A 226 -15.22 1.98 9.71
N CYS A 227 -14.97 3.27 9.96
CA CYS A 227 -14.41 3.79 11.21
C CYS A 227 -15.25 3.55 12.48
N GLU A 228 -16.52 3.12 12.38
CA GLU A 228 -17.42 2.98 13.54
C GLU A 228 -17.74 1.53 13.95
N GLY A 229 -17.08 0.53 13.36
CA GLY A 229 -17.28 -0.88 13.73
C GLY A 229 -16.24 -1.86 13.19
N GLY A 230 -15.13 -1.35 12.67
CA GLY A 230 -14.09 -2.14 12.01
C GLY A 230 -13.05 -2.75 12.96
N LEU A 231 -12.07 -3.43 12.36
CA LEU A 231 -10.91 -3.95 13.07
C LEU A 231 -10.09 -2.80 13.69
N GLY A 232 -9.61 -3.00 14.92
CA GLY A 232 -8.59 -2.13 15.51
C GLY A 232 -7.28 -2.18 14.71
N ALA A 233 -6.44 -1.15 14.83
CA ALA A 233 -5.16 -1.09 14.14
C ALA A 233 -4.12 -0.32 14.95
N ALA A 234 -2.84 -0.56 14.66
CA ALA A 234 -1.73 0.10 15.33
C ALA A 234 -0.61 0.46 14.33
N THR A 235 0.04 1.60 14.58
CA THR A 235 1.11 2.13 13.73
C THR A 235 2.23 1.12 13.48
N HIS A 236 2.73 0.43 14.50
CA HIS A 236 3.89 -0.48 14.32
C HIS A 236 3.61 -1.65 13.37
N VAL A 237 2.36 -2.07 13.21
CA VAL A 237 1.97 -3.09 12.22
C VAL A 237 1.69 -2.46 10.86
N THR A 238 0.84 -1.44 10.82
CA THR A 238 0.40 -0.82 9.57
C THR A 238 1.55 -0.13 8.82
N ALA A 239 2.46 0.53 9.54
CA ALA A 239 3.70 1.08 8.98
C ALA A 239 4.65 -0.03 8.50
N ALA A 240 4.79 -1.13 9.25
CA ALA A 240 5.63 -2.26 8.84
C ALA A 240 5.12 -2.94 7.56
N PHE A 241 3.80 -2.98 7.33
CA PHE A 241 3.22 -3.37 6.03
C PHE A 241 3.71 -2.43 4.92
N GLY A 242 3.65 -1.11 5.15
CA GLY A 242 4.15 -0.12 4.20
C GLY A 242 5.64 -0.29 3.92
N PHE A 243 6.46 -0.49 4.95
CA PHE A 243 7.90 -0.71 4.79
C PHE A 243 8.23 -2.02 4.08
N ALA A 244 7.51 -3.11 4.36
CA ALA A 244 7.67 -4.37 3.64
C ALA A 244 7.30 -4.24 2.15
N ALA A 245 6.24 -3.47 1.84
CA ALA A 245 5.87 -3.15 0.46
C ALA A 245 6.97 -2.36 -0.24
N VAL A 246 7.56 -1.36 0.44
CA VAL A 246 8.66 -0.56 -0.11
C VAL A 246 9.94 -1.38 -0.28
N GLY A 247 10.27 -2.28 0.65
CA GLY A 247 11.39 -3.21 0.48
C GLY A 247 11.28 -3.99 -0.83
N ARG A 248 10.10 -4.56 -1.10
CA ARG A 248 9.82 -5.23 -2.38
C ARG A 248 9.82 -4.27 -3.57
N ALA A 249 9.32 -3.04 -3.40
CA ALA A 249 9.33 -2.03 -4.46
C ALA A 249 10.75 -1.70 -4.91
N LEU A 250 11.67 -1.46 -3.97
CA LEU A 250 13.06 -1.15 -4.28
C LEU A 250 13.76 -2.32 -4.97
N GLU A 251 13.53 -3.57 -4.54
CA GLU A 251 14.03 -4.75 -5.24
C GLU A 251 13.58 -4.79 -6.71
N MET A 252 12.31 -4.47 -6.97
CA MET A 252 11.75 -4.47 -8.33
C MET A 252 12.31 -3.33 -9.19
N LEU A 253 12.41 -2.11 -8.65
CA LEU A 253 12.92 -0.93 -9.35
C LEU A 253 14.44 -1.02 -9.62
N LEU A 254 15.19 -1.67 -8.72
CA LEU A 254 16.64 -1.86 -8.84
C LEU A 254 17.03 -3.12 -9.61
N LYS A 255 16.08 -3.96 -10.00
CA LYS A 255 16.38 -5.10 -10.88
C LYS A 255 16.93 -4.59 -12.23
N PRO A 256 18.03 -5.14 -12.76
CA PRO A 256 18.52 -4.73 -14.08
C PRO A 256 17.43 -4.93 -15.13
N GLN A 257 17.22 -3.93 -16.00
CA GLN A 257 16.40 -4.13 -17.19
C GLN A 257 17.19 -5.05 -18.13
N ALA A 258 16.56 -6.14 -18.57
CA ALA A 258 17.15 -7.10 -19.51
C ALA A 258 17.24 -6.51 -20.91
#